data_AF-A0A7J9WXC5-F1
#
_entry.id   AF-A0A7J9WXC5-F1
#
_cell.length_a   1.000
_cell.length_b   1.000
_cell.length_c   1.000
_cell.angle_alpha   90.00
_cell.angle_beta   90.00
_cell.angle_gamma   90.00
#
_symmetry.space_group_name_H-M   'P 1'
#
loop_
_entity.id
_entity.type
_entity.pdbx_description
1 polymer ?
#
loop_
_entity_poly.entity_id
_entity_poly.type
_entity_poly.pdbx_seq_one_letter_code
_entity_poly.pdbx_strand_id
1 'polypeptide(L)'
;MRLGLAITLLVLAGCGVEPSSPEPREGRPVAAPFVEIVCTEEGETRLWTPVVEVQPDGVHLDIENRAGEPTSFFGLGLDVDEGRHEEVVTVPPGKMKVACYPYSQHESDRKPVKYDLELVDPEGHWISTDTECEPGSMGQSTISDFAYPLGDGLSKDPVELVKDGVKGLGPEDVVEVAGYPEAEVPTVRVVRAGRVIATFGLVQADDGGLAIETSDLCASEGLRA
;
A
#
# COMPACT_ATOMS: atom_id res chain seq x y z
N MET A 1 26.81 -79.31 31.59
CA MET A 1 25.68 -78.68 32.29
C MET A 1 25.28 -77.44 31.50
N ARG A 2 23.97 -77.31 31.23
CA ARG A 2 23.33 -76.21 30.49
C ARG A 2 23.21 -74.97 31.38
N LEU A 3 23.29 -73.77 30.81
CA LEU A 3 22.61 -72.49 31.15
C LEU A 3 23.37 -71.41 30.32
N GLY A 4 22.84 -70.75 29.28
CA GLY A 4 21.48 -70.30 29.03
C GLY A 4 21.31 -68.87 29.55
N LEU A 5 21.85 -67.86 28.84
CA LEU A 5 21.62 -66.45 29.18
C LEU A 5 20.79 -65.79 28.07
N ALA A 6 19.60 -65.36 28.46
CA ALA A 6 18.55 -64.84 27.60
C ALA A 6 18.80 -63.37 27.22
N ILE A 7 18.54 -63.08 25.96
CA ILE A 7 18.42 -61.75 25.37
C ILE A 7 17.08 -61.15 25.81
N THR A 8 17.09 -59.93 26.35
CA THR A 8 15.86 -59.16 26.58
C THR A 8 15.95 -57.87 25.76
N LEU A 9 15.30 -57.88 24.59
CA LEU A 9 15.02 -56.67 23.81
C LEU A 9 13.78 -55.99 24.39
N LEU A 10 13.94 -54.77 24.91
CA LEU A 10 12.82 -53.87 25.21
C LEU A 10 12.55 -53.02 23.95
N VAL A 11 11.39 -53.22 23.32
CA VAL A 11 10.87 -52.34 22.27
C VAL A 11 9.82 -51.43 22.93
N LEU A 12 10.17 -50.18 23.16
CA LEU A 12 9.23 -49.13 23.59
C LEU A 12 8.49 -48.62 22.35
N ALA A 13 7.28 -49.15 22.11
CA ALA A 13 6.34 -48.57 21.17
C ALA A 13 5.68 -47.35 21.83
N GLY A 14 6.25 -46.16 21.59
CA GLY A 14 5.61 -44.90 21.92
C GLY A 14 4.54 -44.57 20.89
N CYS A 15 3.27 -44.64 21.26
CA CYS A 15 2.18 -44.06 20.49
C CYS A 15 2.33 -42.52 20.53
N GLY A 16 3.01 -41.96 19.53
CA GLY A 16 2.98 -40.53 19.28
C GLY A 16 1.55 -40.16 18.89
N VAL A 17 0.85 -39.46 19.78
CA VAL A 17 -0.36 -38.74 19.41
C VAL A 17 0.07 -37.70 18.39
N GLU A 18 -0.29 -37.91 17.13
CA GLU A 18 -0.15 -36.88 16.09
C GLU A 18 -0.84 -35.62 16.60
N PRO A 19 -0.15 -34.46 16.66
CA PRO A 19 -0.81 -33.21 16.96
C PRO A 19 -1.82 -32.99 15.83
N SER A 20 -3.09 -33.22 16.14
CA SER A 20 -4.20 -32.89 15.26
C SER A 20 -4.06 -31.41 14.92
N SER A 21 -3.71 -31.13 13.66
CA SER A 21 -3.70 -29.79 13.12
C SER A 21 -5.05 -29.15 13.47
N PRO A 22 -5.08 -28.00 14.17
CA PRO A 22 -6.33 -27.41 14.60
C PRO A 22 -7.25 -27.23 13.38
N GLU A 23 -8.44 -27.83 13.45
CA GLU A 23 -9.46 -27.62 12.43
C GLU A 23 -9.70 -26.11 12.27
N PRO A 24 -9.76 -25.57 11.03
CA PRO A 24 -10.07 -24.17 10.81
C PRO A 24 -11.40 -23.84 11.48
N ARG A 25 -11.36 -23.03 12.55
CA ARG A 25 -12.58 -22.46 13.10
C ARG A 25 -13.24 -21.67 11.99
N GLU A 26 -14.51 -21.95 11.71
CA GLU A 26 -15.38 -21.02 10.98
C GLU A 26 -15.41 -19.71 11.78
N GLY A 27 -14.50 -18.82 11.44
CA GLY A 27 -14.29 -17.51 12.01
C GLY A 27 -13.81 -16.61 10.88
N ARG A 28 -14.16 -15.32 10.95
CA ARG A 28 -13.63 -14.34 10.00
C ARG A 28 -12.10 -14.49 9.91
N PRO A 29 -11.52 -14.47 8.69
CA PRO A 29 -10.07 -14.41 8.54
C PRO A 29 -9.52 -13.31 9.44
N VAL A 30 -8.55 -13.65 10.28
CA VAL A 30 -7.78 -12.64 11.01
C VAL A 30 -6.94 -11.91 9.98
N ALA A 31 -7.09 -10.60 9.90
CA ALA A 31 -6.31 -9.79 8.99
C ALA A 31 -4.82 -9.91 9.34
N ALA A 32 -3.98 -10.10 8.31
CA ALA A 32 -2.53 -10.12 8.49
C ALA A 32 -1.98 -8.69 8.61
N PRO A 33 -0.80 -8.48 9.22
CA PRO A 33 -0.21 -7.14 9.36
C PRO A 33 0.50 -6.63 8.09
N PHE A 34 0.69 -7.48 7.08
CA PHE A 34 1.32 -7.12 5.80
C PHE A 34 0.78 -7.98 4.66
N VAL A 35 0.97 -7.52 3.43
CA VAL A 35 0.63 -8.24 2.19
C VAL A 35 1.82 -9.08 1.75
N GLU A 36 1.69 -10.40 1.73
CA GLU A 36 2.73 -11.31 1.23
C GLU A 36 2.43 -11.74 -0.22
N ILE A 37 3.29 -11.32 -1.15
CA ILE A 37 3.15 -11.57 -2.58
C ILE A 37 4.40 -12.27 -3.12
N VAL A 38 4.23 -13.34 -3.88
CA VAL A 38 5.30 -13.98 -4.65
C VAL A 38 4.99 -13.89 -6.14
N CYS A 39 5.91 -13.30 -6.90
CA CYS A 39 5.92 -13.42 -8.36
C CYS A 39 6.73 -14.65 -8.74
N THR A 40 6.10 -15.63 -9.40
CA THR A 40 6.78 -16.86 -9.80
C THR A 40 7.71 -16.63 -10.98
N GLU A 41 8.57 -17.61 -11.28
CA GLU A 41 9.43 -17.63 -12.47
C GLU A 41 8.65 -17.51 -13.79
N GLU A 42 7.36 -17.88 -13.79
CA GLU A 42 6.47 -17.75 -14.96
C GLU A 42 5.73 -16.39 -15.01
N GLY A 43 6.00 -15.51 -14.04
CA GLY A 43 5.32 -14.23 -13.88
C GLY A 43 3.93 -14.32 -13.26
N GLU A 44 3.57 -15.46 -12.67
CA GLU A 44 2.29 -15.63 -11.98
C GLU A 44 2.34 -14.99 -10.59
N THR A 45 1.19 -14.50 -10.13
CA THR A 45 1.06 -13.97 -8.76
C THR A 45 0.60 -15.07 -7.81
N ARG A 46 1.23 -15.16 -6.64
CA ARG A 46 0.70 -15.87 -5.47
C ARG A 46 0.52 -14.88 -4.34
N LEU A 47 -0.70 -14.77 -3.85
CA LEU A 47 -1.07 -13.90 -2.74
C LEU A 47 -1.41 -14.76 -1.53
N TRP A 48 -0.62 -14.66 -0.46
CA TRP A 48 -0.80 -15.51 0.74
C TRP A 48 -1.71 -14.88 1.79
N THR A 49 -1.77 -13.56 1.84
CA THR A 49 -2.55 -12.78 2.81
C THR A 49 -3.59 -11.93 2.07
N PRO A 50 -4.75 -12.49 1.71
CA PRO A 50 -5.76 -11.77 0.92
C PRO A 50 -6.55 -10.73 1.72
N VAL A 51 -6.42 -10.70 3.06
CA VAL A 51 -7.03 -9.70 3.93
C VAL A 51 -5.94 -9.15 4.86
N VAL A 52 -5.70 -7.85 4.82
CA VAL A 52 -4.59 -7.20 5.53
C VAL A 52 -5.09 -5.98 6.27
N GLU A 53 -4.62 -5.81 7.50
CA GLU A 53 -4.87 -4.64 8.33
C GLU A 53 -3.83 -3.58 8.02
N VAL A 54 -4.30 -2.35 7.74
CA VAL A 54 -3.42 -1.22 7.45
C VAL A 54 -2.79 -0.69 8.74
N GLN A 55 -1.62 -0.08 8.64
CA GLN A 55 -0.88 0.50 9.77
C GLN A 55 -0.89 2.04 9.69
N PRO A 56 -0.51 2.75 10.77
CA PRO A 56 -0.47 4.22 10.78
C PRO A 56 0.45 4.85 9.73
N ASP A 57 1.46 4.13 9.25
CA ASP A 57 2.43 4.56 8.23
C ASP A 57 2.09 4.07 6.82
N GLY A 58 1.17 3.10 6.69
CA GLY A 58 0.65 2.63 5.40
C GLY A 58 0.37 1.14 5.34
N VAL A 59 0.41 0.60 4.13
CA VAL A 59 0.23 -0.82 3.86
C VAL A 59 1.60 -1.45 3.65
N HIS A 60 1.96 -2.36 4.55
CA HIS A 60 3.24 -3.06 4.52
C HIS A 60 3.17 -4.23 3.55
N LEU A 61 4.17 -4.37 2.70
CA LEU A 61 4.28 -5.40 1.68
C LEU A 61 5.56 -6.21 1.89
N ASP A 62 5.46 -7.53 1.82
CA ASP A 62 6.59 -8.45 1.70
C ASP A 62 6.49 -9.13 0.34
N ILE A 63 7.37 -8.73 -0.57
CA ILE A 63 7.32 -9.10 -1.99
C ILE A 63 8.53 -9.96 -2.32
N GLU A 64 8.29 -11.13 -2.88
CA GLU A 64 9.35 -11.97 -3.46
C GLU A 64 9.15 -12.08 -4.97
N ASN A 65 9.96 -11.33 -5.72
CA ASN A 65 9.98 -11.39 -7.17
C ASN A 65 11.00 -12.43 -7.66
N ARG A 66 10.49 -13.56 -8.19
CA ARG A 66 11.30 -14.63 -8.80
C ARG A 66 11.16 -14.68 -10.32
N ALA A 67 10.62 -13.65 -10.95
CA ALA A 67 10.40 -13.63 -12.40
C ALA A 67 11.70 -13.55 -13.23
N GLY A 68 12.85 -13.32 -12.59
CA GLY A 68 14.13 -13.14 -13.28
C GLY A 68 14.28 -11.77 -13.99
N GLU A 69 13.37 -10.84 -13.71
CA GLU A 69 13.33 -9.49 -14.27
C GLU A 69 12.53 -8.53 -13.38
N PRO A 70 12.65 -7.20 -13.58
CA PRO A 70 11.78 -6.23 -12.93
C PRO A 70 10.30 -6.48 -13.20
N THR A 71 9.48 -6.30 -12.18
CA THR A 71 8.05 -6.60 -12.21
C THR A 71 7.23 -5.44 -11.67
N SER A 72 6.24 -5.00 -12.46
CA SER A 72 5.24 -4.04 -12.00
C SER A 72 4.14 -4.72 -11.20
N PHE A 73 3.70 -4.09 -10.12
CA PHE A 73 2.57 -4.56 -9.32
C PHE A 73 1.32 -3.77 -9.65
N PHE A 74 0.45 -4.41 -10.44
CA PHE A 74 -0.86 -3.86 -10.74
C PHE A 74 -1.65 -3.65 -9.44
N GLY A 75 -2.27 -2.49 -9.29
CA GLY A 75 -3.12 -2.14 -8.14
C GLY A 75 -2.37 -1.48 -6.98
N LEU A 76 -1.04 -1.66 -6.88
CA LEU A 76 -0.22 -1.04 -5.84
C LEU A 76 0.66 0.11 -6.38
N GLY A 77 0.86 0.17 -7.70
CA GLY A 77 1.53 1.31 -8.34
C GLY A 77 3.04 1.36 -8.09
N LEU A 78 3.68 0.22 -7.87
CA LEU A 78 5.11 0.10 -7.63
C LEU A 78 5.75 -0.93 -8.58
N ASP A 79 7.04 -0.78 -8.82
CA ASP A 79 7.87 -1.72 -9.56
C ASP A 79 8.97 -2.23 -8.63
N VAL A 80 9.26 -3.54 -8.65
CA VAL A 80 10.41 -4.10 -7.90
C VAL A 80 11.34 -4.87 -8.82
N ASP A 81 12.63 -4.84 -8.49
CA ASP A 81 13.64 -5.69 -9.11
C ASP A 81 13.46 -7.17 -8.72
N GLU A 82 14.30 -8.06 -9.24
CA GLU A 82 14.34 -9.45 -8.80
C GLU A 82 14.86 -9.54 -7.35
N GLY A 83 14.23 -10.41 -6.55
CA GLY A 83 14.62 -10.66 -5.16
C GLY A 83 13.49 -10.43 -4.17
N ARG A 84 13.84 -10.24 -2.90
CA ARG A 84 12.88 -9.97 -1.83
C ARG A 84 12.93 -8.51 -1.41
N HIS A 85 11.77 -7.90 -1.29
CA HIS A 85 11.56 -6.48 -1.01
C HIS A 85 10.56 -6.32 0.13
N GLU A 86 10.82 -5.34 0.99
CA GLU A 86 9.89 -4.88 2.02
C GLU A 86 9.54 -3.42 1.68
N GLU A 87 8.27 -3.14 1.43
CA GLU A 87 7.80 -1.83 0.94
C GLU A 87 6.62 -1.35 1.79
N VAL A 88 6.46 -0.03 1.89
CA VAL A 88 5.27 0.59 2.49
C VAL A 88 4.60 1.46 1.43
N VAL A 89 3.32 1.21 1.18
CA VAL A 89 2.53 1.98 0.19
C VAL A 89 1.32 2.65 0.82
N THR A 90 0.92 3.77 0.24
CA THR A 90 -0.15 4.64 0.76
C THR A 90 -1.48 4.45 0.02
N VAL A 91 -1.87 3.20 -0.23
CA VAL A 91 -3.16 2.89 -0.88
C VAL A 91 -4.33 2.92 0.12
N PRO A 92 -5.53 3.39 -0.29
CA PRO A 92 -6.68 3.46 0.60
C PRO A 92 -7.18 2.06 1.02
N PRO A 93 -7.77 1.93 2.23
CA PRO A 93 -8.48 0.73 2.63
C PRO A 93 -9.64 0.41 1.68
N GLY A 94 -9.93 -0.88 1.51
CA GLY A 94 -10.96 -1.36 0.60
C GLY A 94 -10.54 -2.58 -0.20
N LYS A 95 -11.38 -2.96 -1.17
CA LYS A 95 -11.14 -4.12 -2.04
C LYS A 95 -10.43 -3.68 -3.31
N MET A 96 -9.35 -4.37 -3.65
CA MET A 96 -8.60 -4.15 -4.86
C MET A 96 -8.12 -5.46 -5.49
N LYS A 97 -7.56 -5.32 -6.68
CA LYS A 97 -7.01 -6.43 -7.46
C LYS A 97 -5.51 -6.21 -7.61
N VAL A 98 -4.73 -7.21 -7.20
CA VAL A 98 -3.27 -7.19 -7.32
C VAL A 98 -2.76 -8.23 -8.29
N ALA A 99 -1.69 -7.92 -9.01
CA ALA A 99 -0.98 -8.88 -9.84
C ALA A 99 0.47 -8.45 -10.09
N CYS A 100 1.38 -9.42 -10.09
CA CYS A 100 2.68 -9.34 -10.73
C CYS A 100 2.50 -9.18 -12.24
N TYR A 101 3.22 -8.23 -12.84
CA TYR A 101 3.26 -8.02 -14.28
C TYR A 101 4.72 -7.77 -14.72
N PRO A 102 5.48 -8.86 -14.98
CA PRO A 102 6.86 -8.76 -15.45
C PRO A 102 6.96 -7.94 -16.72
N TYR A 103 8.06 -7.19 -16.88
CA TYR A 103 8.20 -6.20 -17.96
C TYR A 103 8.12 -6.85 -19.35
N SER A 104 8.68 -8.04 -19.52
CA SER A 104 8.56 -8.82 -20.77
C SER A 104 7.11 -9.08 -21.21
N GLN A 105 6.14 -9.00 -20.29
CA GLN A 105 4.73 -9.23 -20.58
C GLN A 105 3.96 -7.94 -20.92
N HIS A 106 4.54 -6.76 -20.70
CA HIS A 106 3.85 -5.46 -20.86
C HIS A 106 3.35 -5.21 -22.28
N GLU A 107 4.14 -5.63 -23.26
CA GLU A 107 3.83 -5.51 -24.70
C GLU A 107 2.96 -6.67 -25.22
N SER A 108 2.64 -7.65 -24.38
CA SER A 108 1.85 -8.81 -24.78
C SER A 108 0.34 -8.55 -24.67
N ASP A 109 -0.44 -9.29 -25.47
CA ASP A 109 -1.89 -9.33 -25.32
C ASP A 109 -2.33 -10.08 -24.05
N ARG A 110 -1.40 -10.79 -23.38
CA ARG A 110 -1.69 -11.58 -22.18
C ARG A 110 -1.69 -10.66 -20.96
N LYS A 111 -2.90 -10.37 -20.47
CA LYS A 111 -3.05 -9.66 -19.18
C LYS A 111 -2.74 -10.60 -18.01
N PRO A 112 -2.10 -10.09 -16.94
CA PRO A 112 -1.79 -10.91 -15.77
C PRO A 112 -3.08 -11.32 -15.05
N VAL A 113 -3.04 -12.50 -14.42
CA VAL A 113 -4.15 -12.97 -13.58
C VAL A 113 -4.16 -12.17 -12.29
N LYS A 114 -5.31 -11.59 -11.95
CA LYS A 114 -5.46 -10.70 -10.79
C LYS A 114 -6.10 -11.42 -9.60
N TYR A 115 -5.57 -11.15 -8.41
CA TYR A 115 -6.05 -11.70 -7.14
C TYR A 115 -6.75 -10.65 -6.31
N ASP A 116 -7.76 -11.05 -5.53
CA ASP A 116 -8.46 -10.17 -4.59
C ASP A 116 -7.59 -9.91 -3.36
N LEU A 117 -7.41 -8.62 -3.05
CA LEU A 117 -6.84 -8.13 -1.80
C LEU A 117 -7.88 -7.22 -1.13
N GLU A 118 -8.11 -7.42 0.15
CA GLU A 118 -8.96 -6.57 0.99
C GLU A 118 -8.10 -5.93 2.09
N LEU A 119 -8.01 -4.61 2.05
CA LEU A 119 -7.36 -3.80 3.06
C LEU A 119 -8.42 -3.32 4.04
N VAL A 120 -8.21 -3.60 5.33
CA VAL A 120 -9.12 -3.23 6.40
C VAL A 120 -8.48 -2.22 7.34
N ASP A 121 -9.27 -1.27 7.81
CA ASP A 121 -8.82 -0.21 8.72
C ASP A 121 -9.79 -0.14 9.91
N PRO A 122 -9.69 -1.09 10.86
CA PRO A 122 -10.57 -1.12 12.03
C PRO A 122 -10.28 0.02 13.01
N GLU A 123 -9.06 0.56 13.01
CA GLU A 123 -8.63 1.63 13.91
C GLU A 123 -8.87 3.04 13.35
N GLY A 124 -9.17 3.15 12.04
CA GLY A 124 -9.50 4.41 11.39
C GLY A 124 -8.28 5.29 11.16
N HIS A 125 -7.15 4.69 10.79
CA HIS A 125 -5.93 5.40 10.44
C HIS A 125 -6.07 6.23 9.16
N TRP A 126 -6.82 5.74 8.18
CA TRP A 126 -6.94 6.37 6.87
C TRP A 126 -7.92 7.53 6.88
N ILE A 127 -7.43 8.71 6.50
CA ILE A 127 -8.24 9.87 6.19
C ILE A 127 -8.39 9.99 4.67
N SER A 128 -9.62 9.97 4.16
CA SER A 128 -9.88 10.01 2.71
C SER A 128 -9.19 11.18 2.00
N THR A 129 -8.53 10.84 0.88
CA THR A 129 -7.85 11.74 -0.05
C THR A 129 -8.66 12.00 -1.32
N ASP A 130 -9.80 11.33 -1.49
CA ASP A 130 -10.64 11.47 -2.68
C ASP A 130 -11.33 12.84 -2.70
N THR A 131 -11.33 13.49 -3.86
CA THR A 131 -12.07 14.75 -4.05
C THR A 131 -13.56 14.48 -4.26
N GLU A 132 -14.39 15.31 -3.64
CA GLU A 132 -15.85 15.25 -3.65
C GLU A 132 -16.43 16.31 -4.59
N CYS A 133 -15.97 16.30 -5.84
CA CYS A 133 -16.39 17.29 -6.82
C CYS A 133 -17.87 17.15 -7.18
N GLU A 134 -18.52 18.29 -7.43
CA GLU A 134 -19.92 18.30 -7.81
C GLU A 134 -20.17 17.52 -9.11
N PRO A 135 -21.30 16.81 -9.22
CA PRO A 135 -21.64 16.12 -10.46
C PRO A 135 -21.58 17.05 -11.68
N GLY A 136 -20.78 16.70 -12.67
CA GLY A 136 -20.57 17.50 -13.88
C GLY A 136 -19.44 18.53 -13.77
N SER A 137 -18.81 18.69 -12.61
CA SER A 137 -17.52 19.34 -12.47
C SER A 137 -16.41 18.40 -12.96
N MET A 138 -15.42 18.95 -13.65
CA MET A 138 -14.23 18.19 -14.01
C MET A 138 -13.25 18.22 -12.84
N GLY A 139 -12.77 17.05 -12.42
CA GLY A 139 -11.54 16.96 -11.64
C GLY A 139 -10.37 17.43 -12.51
N GLN A 140 -9.53 18.29 -11.97
CA GLN A 140 -8.27 18.68 -12.59
C GLN A 140 -7.15 18.00 -11.80
N SER A 141 -6.47 17.06 -12.45
CA SER A 141 -5.26 16.44 -11.91
C SER A 141 -4.04 17.06 -12.59
N THR A 142 -3.05 17.48 -11.79
CA THR A 142 -1.77 17.96 -12.29
C THR A 142 -0.64 17.20 -11.61
N ILE A 143 0.40 16.90 -12.38
CA ILE A 143 1.68 16.42 -11.87
C ILE A 143 2.69 17.52 -12.19
N SER A 144 3.37 18.01 -11.16
CA SER A 144 4.48 18.95 -11.29
C SER A 144 5.64 18.22 -11.95
N ASP A 145 6.08 18.73 -13.10
CA ASP A 145 7.26 18.19 -13.80
C ASP A 145 8.52 18.70 -13.10
N PHE A 146 8.93 18.00 -12.05
CA PHE A 146 10.20 18.28 -11.38
C PHE A 146 11.33 17.53 -12.06
N ALA A 147 12.37 18.27 -12.45
CA ALA A 147 13.66 17.66 -12.73
C ALA A 147 14.28 17.21 -11.40
N TYR A 148 14.10 15.94 -11.05
CA TYR A 148 14.74 15.35 -9.87
C TYR A 148 16.29 15.39 -9.99
N PRO A 149 17.02 15.61 -8.88
CA PRO A 149 16.51 15.84 -7.52
C PRO A 149 16.06 17.30 -7.26
N LEU A 150 15.09 17.45 -6.36
CA LEU A 150 14.67 18.76 -5.84
C LEU A 150 15.71 19.25 -4.83
N GLY A 151 16.43 20.32 -5.19
CA GLY A 151 17.51 20.85 -4.36
C GLY A 151 17.03 21.33 -2.98
N ASP A 152 16.06 22.24 -2.95
CA ASP A 152 15.53 22.80 -1.70
C ASP A 152 13.99 22.66 -1.68
N GLY A 153 13.44 22.19 -0.56
CA GLY A 153 12.00 22.19 -0.33
C GLY A 153 11.47 23.59 -0.01
N LEU A 154 10.16 23.79 -0.15
CA LEU A 154 9.49 25.07 0.08
C LEU A 154 9.08 25.27 1.54
N SER A 155 8.80 24.19 2.27
CA SER A 155 8.41 24.21 3.69
C SER A 155 8.69 22.87 4.35
N LYS A 156 8.81 22.83 5.69
CA LYS A 156 8.84 21.58 6.48
C LYS A 156 7.48 21.20 7.05
N ASP A 157 6.53 22.13 7.05
CA ASP A 157 5.16 21.90 7.49
C ASP A 157 4.29 21.70 6.23
N PRO A 158 3.67 20.52 6.04
CA PRO A 158 2.88 20.22 4.87
C PRO A 158 1.61 21.09 4.75
N VAL A 159 1.01 21.47 5.88
CA VAL A 159 -0.21 22.29 5.89
C VAL A 159 0.12 23.74 5.53
N GLU A 160 1.17 24.30 6.11
CA GLU A 160 1.60 25.66 5.76
C GLU A 160 2.11 25.74 4.31
N LEU A 161 2.75 24.68 3.79
CA LEU A 161 3.12 24.59 2.37
C LEU A 161 1.91 24.81 1.45
N VAL A 162 0.80 24.12 1.72
CA VAL A 162 -0.42 24.23 0.92
C VAL A 162 -1.10 25.58 1.13
N LYS A 163 -1.16 26.10 2.36
CA LYS A 163 -1.75 27.42 2.63
C LYS A 163 -1.03 28.55 1.90
N ASP A 164 0.29 28.51 1.87
CA ASP A 164 1.10 29.55 1.23
C ASP A 164 1.19 29.37 -0.29
N GLY A 165 1.21 28.13 -0.76
CA GLY A 165 1.35 27.79 -2.18
C GLY A 165 0.05 27.90 -2.98
N VAL A 166 -1.10 27.58 -2.38
CA VAL A 166 -2.37 27.45 -3.11
C VAL A 166 -3.17 28.75 -3.09
N LYS A 167 -3.55 29.20 -4.27
CA LYS A 167 -4.43 30.37 -4.45
C LYS A 167 -5.89 29.96 -4.47
N GLY A 168 -6.76 30.84 -3.97
CA GLY A 168 -8.21 30.65 -3.97
C GLY A 168 -8.76 29.98 -2.71
N LEU A 169 -7.91 29.71 -1.71
CA LEU A 169 -8.35 29.29 -0.39
C LEU A 169 -9.23 30.39 0.25
N GLY A 170 -10.36 29.96 0.79
CA GLY A 170 -11.29 30.77 1.56
C GLY A 170 -10.91 30.78 3.04
N PRO A 171 -11.38 31.76 3.81
CA PRO A 171 -11.09 31.86 5.25
C PRO A 171 -11.72 30.74 6.09
N GLU A 172 -12.73 30.05 5.57
CA GLU A 172 -13.43 28.94 6.23
C GLU A 172 -12.96 27.57 5.74
N ASP A 173 -11.99 27.53 4.82
CA ASP A 173 -11.44 26.26 4.34
C ASP A 173 -10.55 25.64 5.43
N VAL A 174 -10.72 24.34 5.63
CA VAL A 174 -9.85 23.56 6.51
C VAL A 174 -8.78 22.91 5.65
N VAL A 175 -7.52 23.20 5.95
CA VAL A 175 -6.35 22.58 5.33
C VAL A 175 -5.73 21.65 6.35
N GLU A 176 -5.65 20.35 6.04
CA GLU A 176 -5.22 19.32 6.98
C GLU A 176 -4.52 18.16 6.28
N VAL A 177 -3.70 17.43 7.04
CA VAL A 177 -3.07 16.19 6.56
C VAL A 177 -4.15 15.12 6.34
N ALA A 178 -3.99 14.34 5.29
CA ALA A 178 -4.86 13.23 4.89
C ALA A 178 -4.02 11.99 4.52
N GLY A 179 -4.69 10.88 4.24
CA GLY A 179 -4.07 9.58 4.07
C GLY A 179 -3.70 8.95 5.42
N TYR A 180 -2.56 8.27 5.47
CA TYR A 180 -2.03 7.66 6.68
C TYR A 180 -1.24 8.70 7.52
N PRO A 181 -1.43 8.76 8.85
CA PRO A 181 -0.87 9.82 9.69
C PRO A 181 0.65 9.78 9.85
N GLU A 182 1.27 8.62 9.68
CA GLU A 182 2.72 8.40 9.81
C GLU A 182 3.38 8.05 8.46
N ALA A 183 2.68 8.28 7.33
CA ALA A 183 3.26 8.09 6.01
C ALA A 183 4.55 8.88 5.84
N GLU A 184 5.55 8.28 5.20
CA GLU A 184 6.86 8.91 4.96
C GLU A 184 6.72 10.26 4.25
N VAL A 185 5.82 10.33 3.27
CA VAL A 185 5.50 11.56 2.55
C VAL A 185 4.02 11.89 2.75
N PRO A 186 3.69 13.02 3.40
CA PRO A 186 2.31 13.35 3.74
C PRO A 186 1.50 13.79 2.52
N THR A 187 0.20 13.51 2.55
CA THR A 187 -0.79 14.10 1.65
C THR A 187 -1.57 15.16 2.41
N VAL A 188 -1.94 16.24 1.74
CA VAL A 188 -2.75 17.32 2.34
C VAL A 188 -4.05 17.48 1.58
N ARG A 189 -5.16 17.67 2.29
CA ARG A 189 -6.46 17.95 1.69
C ARG A 189 -7.01 19.30 2.11
N VAL A 190 -7.90 19.84 1.29
CA VAL A 190 -8.67 21.05 1.58
C VAL A 190 -10.13 20.69 1.66
N VAL A 191 -10.74 20.98 2.81
CA VAL A 191 -12.15 20.73 3.09
C VAL A 191 -12.89 22.06 3.12
N ARG A 192 -13.91 22.19 2.25
CA ARG A 192 -14.79 23.35 2.20
C ARG A 192 -16.23 22.89 2.41
N ALA A 193 -16.90 23.49 3.41
CA ALA A 193 -18.26 23.13 3.78
C ALA A 193 -18.45 21.61 4.01
N GLY A 194 -17.44 20.93 4.56
CA GLY A 194 -17.46 19.50 4.87
C GLY A 194 -17.19 18.56 3.70
N ARG A 195 -16.80 19.08 2.52
CA ARG A 195 -16.42 18.28 1.34
C ARG A 195 -14.94 18.45 1.04
N VAL A 196 -14.26 17.38 0.64
CA VAL A 196 -12.89 17.47 0.13
C VAL A 196 -12.90 18.10 -1.28
N ILE A 197 -12.41 19.32 -1.42
CA ILE A 197 -12.41 20.05 -2.70
C ILE A 197 -11.06 20.03 -3.43
N ALA A 198 -10.01 19.63 -2.72
CA ALA A 198 -8.67 19.46 -3.27
C ALA A 198 -7.83 18.51 -2.42
N THR A 199 -6.89 17.84 -3.07
CA THR A 199 -5.86 17.01 -2.47
C THR A 199 -4.52 17.30 -3.12
N PHE A 200 -3.45 17.32 -2.34
CA PHE A 200 -2.09 17.62 -2.76
C PHE A 200 -1.16 16.50 -2.28
N GLY A 201 -0.58 15.76 -3.22
CA GLY A 201 0.52 14.85 -2.94
C GLY A 201 1.82 15.65 -2.88
N LEU A 202 2.61 15.39 -1.84
CA LEU A 202 3.87 16.08 -1.62
C LEU A 202 5.04 15.18 -2.01
N VAL A 203 6.22 15.78 -2.09
CA VAL A 203 7.51 15.10 -2.26
C VAL A 203 8.51 15.73 -1.29
N GLN A 204 9.45 14.93 -0.78
CA GLN A 204 10.57 15.40 0.01
C GLN A 204 11.76 15.81 -0.89
N ALA A 205 12.31 16.99 -0.64
CA ALA A 205 13.52 17.51 -1.26
C ALA A 205 14.79 17.04 -0.50
N ASP A 206 15.96 17.23 -1.10
CA ASP A 206 17.25 16.77 -0.55
C ASP A 206 17.58 17.39 0.83
N ASP A 207 17.08 18.59 1.11
CA ASP A 207 17.25 19.31 2.37
C ASP A 207 16.24 18.89 3.47
N GLY A 208 15.38 17.91 3.16
CA GLY A 208 14.29 17.43 4.00
C GLY A 208 13.07 18.36 4.04
N GLY A 209 13.03 19.41 3.21
CA GLY A 209 11.83 20.20 2.96
C GLY A 209 10.85 19.47 2.04
N LEU A 210 9.65 20.01 1.88
CA LEU A 210 8.55 19.47 1.09
C LEU A 210 8.23 20.39 -0.10
N ALA A 211 7.76 19.80 -1.19
CA ALA A 211 7.17 20.49 -2.34
C ALA A 211 5.87 19.80 -2.78
N ILE A 212 5.00 20.52 -3.49
CA ILE A 212 3.77 19.95 -4.06
C ILE A 212 4.11 19.24 -5.37
N GLU A 213 3.97 17.92 -5.39
CA GLU A 213 4.19 17.09 -6.57
C GLU A 213 2.93 16.90 -7.39
N THR A 214 1.82 16.57 -6.74
CA THR A 214 0.56 16.33 -7.43
C THR A 214 -0.55 17.18 -6.83
N SER A 215 -1.53 17.51 -7.65
CA SER A 215 -2.77 18.09 -7.16
C SER A 215 -3.97 17.51 -7.88
N ASP A 216 -5.02 17.21 -7.12
CA ASP A 216 -6.35 16.85 -7.59
C ASP A 216 -7.32 17.90 -7.09
N LEU A 217 -7.97 18.63 -8.00
CA LEU A 217 -8.77 19.82 -7.69
C LEU A 217 -10.17 19.70 -8.30
N CYS A 218 -11.18 20.13 -7.56
CA CYS A 218 -12.49 20.40 -8.16
C CYS A 218 -12.44 21.73 -8.93
N ALA A 219 -12.46 21.68 -10.26
CA ALA A 219 -12.25 22.87 -11.10
C ALA A 219 -13.24 24.02 -10.83
N SER A 220 -14.45 23.68 -10.38
CA SER A 220 -15.50 24.63 -9.98
C SER A 220 -15.17 25.48 -8.75
N GLU A 221 -14.18 25.07 -7.94
CA GLU A 221 -13.87 25.68 -6.63
C GLU A 221 -12.83 26.81 -6.71
N GLY A 222 -12.27 27.05 -7.90
CA GLY A 222 -11.39 28.19 -8.16
C GLY A 222 -9.97 28.08 -7.58
N LEU A 223 -9.58 26.89 -7.13
CA LEU A 223 -8.24 26.62 -6.57
C LEU A 223 -7.17 26.49 -7.66
N ARG A 224 -5.94 26.93 -7.34
CA ARG A 224 -4.75 26.77 -8.19
C ARG A 224 -3.51 26.56 -7.32
N ALA A 225 -2.78 25.47 -7.56
CA ALA A 225 -1.41 25.26 -7.08
C ALA A 225 -0.40 25.89 -8.04
#